data_AF-A0A2R5G7K0-F1
#
_entry.id   AF-A0A2R5G7K0-F1
#
_cell.length_a   1.000
_cell.length_b   1.000
_cell.length_c   1.000
_cell.angle_alpha   90.00
_cell.angle_beta   90.00
_cell.angle_gamma   90.00
#
_symmetry.space_group_name_H-M   'P 1'
#
loop_
_entity.id
_entity.type
_entity.pdbx_description
1 polymer ?
#
loop_
_entity_poly.entity_id
_entity_poly.type
_entity_poly.pdbx_seq_one_letter_code
_entity_poly.pdbx_strand_id
1 'polypeptide(L)'
;MDGRPRIEGTNIIFDYFGLREEGYKYFLSHAHMDHMRGLNASWNWGEIYCSHETKAIVSKMWPELCPFLMGRDMEEAFDVILDAEGLVSVQVRMLDAYHCLGSAVFVIDGFFGRAVYTGDFRAERALLDHDIWREDRPVDYLFLDNTLHASSMPQVDRAHWRELLCDLVRFYPSHTRFEVGIESLGKEEVLESLAKALDTKVIVSRARFEVIRDVSELDISYFVHNEADHAQARIKVVSRQAINERRVVELNANPSEFVVCILLQASGPNERRQVRFQGPFAPETLRVDDRVRLRRLAAAKKSLDDLYKRRFFIVPYTLHASRYELANFVRVLRPHIVTGIVSRERKGDLLQYITRWRGQPSDDHVARLRRQWDEYKSIVVRQAGEEAGAKRQRQQQRHTQEQQREDLVRLITKARVSRKNFDTTVAIRKLQRGAPPEQEHVCERPWKRLNLRKKKTRTCVT
;
A
#
# COMPACT_ATOMS: atom_id res chain seq x y z
N MET A 1 7.20 -6.61 -16.48
CA MET A 1 6.46 -5.88 -15.45
C MET A 1 5.46 -4.93 -16.10
N ASP A 2 4.19 -5.27 -16.00
CA ASP A 2 2.99 -4.55 -16.46
C ASP A 2 2.68 -3.29 -15.64
N GLY A 3 3.60 -2.87 -14.78
CA GLY A 3 3.48 -1.68 -13.92
C GLY A 3 2.76 -1.94 -12.60
N ARG A 4 2.38 -3.19 -12.30
CA ARG A 4 1.75 -3.55 -11.03
C ARG A 4 2.82 -3.88 -9.98
N PRO A 5 2.71 -3.37 -8.75
CA PRO A 5 3.58 -3.76 -7.64
C PRO A 5 3.23 -5.18 -7.17
N ARG A 6 3.83 -6.19 -7.81
CA ARG A 6 3.68 -7.60 -7.48
C ARG A 6 5.03 -8.30 -7.51
N ILE A 7 5.14 -9.42 -6.79
CA ILE A 7 6.29 -10.31 -6.92
C ILE A 7 6.03 -11.22 -8.12
N GLU A 8 6.81 -11.05 -9.20
CA GLU A 8 6.62 -11.82 -10.45
C GLU A 8 6.77 -13.32 -10.19
N GLY A 9 5.86 -14.12 -10.76
CA GLY A 9 5.81 -15.58 -10.53
C GLY A 9 5.11 -16.00 -9.23
N THR A 10 4.45 -15.06 -8.53
CA THR A 10 3.65 -15.33 -7.34
C THR A 10 2.24 -14.73 -7.46
N ASN A 11 1.37 -15.08 -6.53
CA ASN A 11 0.04 -14.52 -6.31
C ASN A 11 0.02 -13.42 -5.23
N ILE A 12 1.16 -12.74 -5.00
CA ILE A 12 1.29 -11.65 -4.02
C ILE A 12 1.20 -10.30 -4.75
N ILE A 13 0.32 -9.41 -4.27
CA ILE A 13 0.16 -8.07 -4.79
C ILE A 13 0.03 -7.03 -3.67
N PHE A 14 0.64 -5.86 -3.89
CA PHE A 14 0.64 -4.75 -2.94
C PHE A 14 -0.22 -3.58 -3.46
N ASP A 15 -0.97 -2.90 -2.60
CA ASP A 15 -1.60 -1.59 -2.85
C ASP A 15 -2.33 -1.43 -4.20
N TYR A 16 -2.86 -2.54 -4.71
CA TYR A 16 -3.57 -2.58 -5.98
C TYR A 16 -4.70 -3.59 -5.92
N PHE A 17 -5.92 -3.05 -5.84
CA PHE A 17 -7.15 -3.81 -5.67
C PHE A 17 -8.00 -3.80 -6.95
N GLY A 18 -7.40 -3.36 -8.06
CA GLY A 18 -7.98 -3.49 -9.40
C GLY A 18 -7.82 -4.90 -9.98
N LEU A 19 -6.86 -5.68 -9.49
CA LEU A 19 -6.69 -7.08 -9.85
C LEU A 19 -7.64 -7.93 -9.02
N ARG A 20 -8.57 -8.60 -9.69
CA ARG A 20 -9.70 -9.33 -9.09
C ARG A 20 -9.59 -10.78 -9.50
N GLU A 21 -8.66 -11.50 -8.88
CA GLU A 21 -8.31 -12.87 -9.23
C GLU A 21 -8.34 -13.73 -7.96
N GLU A 22 -9.11 -14.81 -7.99
CA GLU A 22 -9.18 -15.76 -6.87
C GLU A 22 -7.81 -16.36 -6.61
N GLY A 23 -7.52 -16.61 -5.33
CA GLY A 23 -6.24 -17.16 -4.88
C GLY A 23 -5.15 -16.11 -4.68
N TYR A 24 -5.31 -14.84 -5.07
CA TYR A 24 -4.33 -13.81 -4.75
C TYR A 24 -4.35 -13.41 -3.27
N LYS A 25 -3.16 -13.04 -2.78
CA LYS A 25 -2.94 -12.47 -1.45
C LYS A 25 -2.62 -10.99 -1.61
N TYR A 26 -3.45 -10.16 -1.00
CA TYR A 26 -3.38 -8.72 -1.13
C TYR A 26 -2.74 -8.12 0.11
N PHE A 27 -1.88 -7.13 -0.08
CA PHE A 27 -1.23 -6.42 1.00
C PHE A 27 -1.55 -4.94 0.88
N LEU A 28 -2.03 -4.33 1.96
CA LEU A 28 -2.30 -2.90 2.05
C LEU A 28 -1.28 -2.26 3.00
N SER A 29 -0.37 -1.45 2.46
CA SER A 29 0.68 -0.81 3.25
C SER A 29 0.13 0.23 4.22
N HIS A 30 -0.88 1.01 3.80
CA HIS A 30 -1.52 2.02 4.63
C HIS A 30 -2.85 2.53 4.03
N ALA A 31 -3.61 3.29 4.82
CA ALA A 31 -4.96 3.74 4.49
C ALA A 31 -5.04 5.07 3.70
N HIS A 32 -4.09 5.35 2.79
CA HIS A 32 -4.28 6.45 1.82
C HIS A 32 -5.06 5.97 0.59
N MET A 33 -5.84 6.89 0.02
CA MET A 33 -6.81 6.54 -1.01
C MET A 33 -6.19 6.05 -2.33
N ASP A 34 -5.01 6.53 -2.68
CA ASP A 34 -4.32 6.11 -3.89
C ASP A 34 -3.68 4.72 -3.80
N HIS A 35 -3.46 4.22 -2.58
CA HIS A 35 -3.04 2.84 -2.30
C HIS A 35 -4.23 1.87 -2.23
N MET A 36 -5.43 2.38 -1.94
CA MET A 36 -6.68 1.59 -1.93
C MET A 36 -7.42 1.59 -3.28
N ARG A 37 -6.75 1.92 -4.39
CA ARG A 37 -7.41 1.97 -5.71
C ARG A 37 -7.97 0.62 -6.12
N GLY A 38 -9.27 0.60 -6.39
CA GLY A 38 -10.03 -0.60 -6.77
C GLY A 38 -10.73 -1.29 -5.59
N LEU A 39 -10.34 -0.95 -4.35
CA LEU A 39 -10.97 -1.42 -3.13
C LEU A 39 -12.28 -0.67 -2.89
N ASN A 40 -13.30 -1.37 -2.41
CA ASN A 40 -14.63 -0.84 -2.13
C ASN A 40 -15.38 -1.83 -1.23
N ALA A 41 -16.50 -1.40 -0.63
CA ALA A 41 -17.29 -2.20 0.31
C ALA A 41 -17.77 -3.57 -0.21
N SER A 42 -17.80 -3.81 -1.53
CA SER A 42 -18.18 -5.09 -2.14
C SER A 42 -17.00 -6.03 -2.41
N TRP A 43 -15.86 -5.81 -1.77
CA TRP A 43 -14.69 -6.68 -1.91
C TRP A 43 -15.01 -8.12 -1.51
N ASN A 44 -14.63 -9.08 -2.35
CA ASN A 44 -14.75 -10.52 -2.07
C ASN A 44 -13.72 -11.33 -2.87
N TRP A 45 -12.52 -10.77 -3.10
CA TRP A 45 -11.50 -11.36 -3.98
C TRP A 45 -10.34 -12.02 -3.23
N GLY A 46 -10.28 -11.86 -1.91
CA GLY A 46 -9.25 -12.47 -1.08
C GLY A 46 -8.97 -11.69 0.19
N GLU A 47 -8.05 -12.23 0.98
CA GLU A 47 -7.54 -11.62 2.20
C GLU A 47 -6.66 -10.40 1.89
N ILE A 48 -6.78 -9.37 2.72
CA ILE A 48 -5.99 -8.14 2.67
C ILE A 48 -5.17 -8.05 3.95
N TYR A 49 -3.88 -8.33 3.87
CA TYR A 49 -2.92 -8.25 4.97
C TYR A 49 -2.48 -6.80 5.20
N CYS A 50 -2.57 -6.34 6.44
CA CYS A 50 -2.21 -4.98 6.85
C CYS A 50 -1.95 -4.92 8.36
N SER A 51 -1.52 -3.76 8.85
CA SER A 51 -1.44 -3.49 10.29
C SER A 51 -2.81 -3.43 10.96
N HIS A 52 -2.85 -3.61 12.28
CA HIS A 52 -4.07 -3.46 13.07
C HIS A 52 -4.67 -2.05 12.94
N GLU A 53 -3.83 -1.02 12.90
CA GLU A 53 -4.24 0.38 12.73
C GLU A 53 -4.85 0.60 11.35
N THR A 54 -4.20 0.09 10.29
CA THR A 54 -4.76 0.18 8.93
C THR A 54 -6.11 -0.54 8.85
N LYS A 55 -6.23 -1.74 9.44
CA LYS A 55 -7.51 -2.45 9.54
C LYS A 55 -8.58 -1.61 10.24
N ALA A 56 -8.25 -0.99 11.37
CA ALA A 56 -9.18 -0.17 12.13
C ALA A 56 -9.63 1.07 11.35
N ILE A 57 -8.70 1.76 10.69
CA ILE A 57 -8.99 2.95 9.87
C ILE A 57 -9.87 2.57 8.67
N VAL A 58 -9.52 1.51 7.94
CA VAL A 58 -10.31 1.05 6.78
C VAL A 58 -11.69 0.56 7.19
N SER A 59 -11.82 -0.11 8.33
CA SER A 59 -13.12 -0.57 8.84
C SER A 59 -14.05 0.58 9.24
N LYS A 60 -13.52 1.75 9.62
CA LYS A 60 -14.34 2.95 9.84
C LYS A 60 -14.87 3.53 8.52
N MET A 61 -14.12 3.37 7.42
CA MET A 61 -14.53 3.81 6.08
C MET A 61 -15.52 2.83 5.43
N TRP A 62 -15.24 1.53 5.53
CA TRP A 62 -16.04 0.45 4.95
C TRP A 62 -16.09 -0.75 5.92
N PRO A 63 -17.06 -0.79 6.86
CA PRO A 63 -17.19 -1.86 7.84
C PRO A 63 -17.32 -3.26 7.21
N GLU A 64 -17.88 -3.35 6.00
CA GLU A 64 -18.07 -4.57 5.23
C GLU A 64 -16.75 -5.27 4.87
N LEU A 65 -15.63 -4.53 4.90
CA LEU A 65 -14.30 -5.08 4.62
C LEU A 65 -13.67 -5.82 5.80
N CYS A 66 -14.19 -5.65 7.02
CA CYS A 66 -13.60 -6.22 8.23
C CYS A 66 -13.29 -7.73 8.15
N PRO A 67 -14.14 -8.60 7.55
CA PRO A 67 -13.85 -10.03 7.39
C PRO A 67 -12.66 -10.34 6.47
N PHE A 68 -12.31 -9.43 5.55
CA PHE A 68 -11.21 -9.61 4.60
C PHE A 68 -9.92 -8.97 5.08
N LEU A 69 -9.98 -8.03 6.03
CA LEU A 69 -8.82 -7.34 6.57
C LEU A 69 -8.13 -8.22 7.62
N MET A 70 -6.95 -8.72 7.26
CA MET A 70 -6.07 -9.50 8.12
C MET A 70 -5.09 -8.56 8.81
N GLY A 71 -5.55 -7.93 9.89
CA GLY A 71 -4.71 -7.13 10.79
C GLY A 71 -3.66 -8.01 11.45
N ARG A 72 -2.39 -7.59 11.39
CA ARG A 72 -1.24 -8.29 11.96
C ARG A 72 -0.42 -7.34 12.82
N ASP A 73 0.33 -7.92 13.76
CA ASP A 73 1.25 -7.20 14.62
C ASP A 73 2.48 -6.71 13.82
N MET A 74 2.95 -5.52 14.16
CA MET A 74 4.24 -5.02 13.67
C MET A 74 5.37 -5.79 14.37
N GLU A 75 6.54 -5.86 13.74
CA GLU A 75 7.77 -6.53 14.21
C GLU A 75 7.68 -8.06 14.36
N GLU A 76 6.48 -8.63 14.38
CA GLU A 76 6.27 -10.07 14.43
C GLU A 76 6.19 -10.70 13.03
N ALA A 77 6.81 -11.88 12.89
CA ALA A 77 6.74 -12.64 11.67
C ALA A 77 5.47 -13.53 11.65
N PHE A 78 4.77 -13.57 10.53
CA PHE A 78 3.60 -14.42 10.32
C PHE A 78 3.65 -15.10 8.94
N ASP A 79 3.07 -16.30 8.85
CA ASP A 79 3.02 -17.04 7.59
C ASP A 79 1.79 -16.67 6.76
N VAL A 80 1.98 -16.61 5.45
CA VAL A 80 0.92 -16.45 4.45
C VAL A 80 0.97 -17.64 3.50
N ILE A 81 -0.12 -18.41 3.48
CA ILE A 81 -0.30 -19.56 2.60
C ILE A 81 -0.66 -19.07 1.20
N LEU A 82 0.06 -19.54 0.18
CA LEU A 82 -0.09 -19.09 -1.21
C LEU A 82 -0.91 -20.04 -2.08
N ASP A 83 -1.08 -21.30 -1.72
CA ASP A 83 -1.82 -22.31 -2.49
C ASP A 83 -3.07 -22.81 -1.77
N ALA A 84 -3.95 -23.49 -2.50
CA ALA A 84 -5.19 -24.03 -1.92
C ALA A 84 -4.92 -25.25 -1.03
N GLU A 85 -3.83 -25.96 -1.31
CA GLU A 85 -3.41 -27.18 -0.64
C GLU A 85 -2.65 -26.91 0.68
N GLY A 86 -2.20 -25.67 0.91
CA GLY A 86 -1.46 -25.29 2.11
C GLY A 86 0.01 -25.73 2.12
N LEU A 87 0.59 -26.03 0.96
CA LEU A 87 1.96 -26.55 0.83
C LEU A 87 2.98 -25.46 0.56
N VAL A 88 2.55 -24.30 0.04
CA VAL A 88 3.43 -23.19 -0.30
C VAL A 88 3.09 -22.01 0.61
N SER A 89 4.05 -21.58 1.43
CA SER A 89 3.91 -20.39 2.27
C SER A 89 5.09 -19.44 2.10
N VAL A 90 4.86 -18.19 2.52
CA VAL A 90 5.90 -17.17 2.72
C VAL A 90 5.82 -16.65 4.14
N GLN A 91 6.96 -16.26 4.70
CA GLN A 91 7.02 -15.57 5.97
C GLN A 91 7.00 -14.06 5.72
N VAL A 92 6.15 -13.34 6.42
CA VAL A 92 6.01 -11.89 6.31
C VAL A 92 6.28 -11.25 7.66
N ARG A 93 7.04 -10.16 7.67
CA ARG A 93 7.16 -9.25 8.81
C ARG A 93 6.80 -7.83 8.36
N MET A 94 6.08 -7.11 9.19
CA MET A 94 5.79 -5.69 8.98
C MET A 94 6.67 -4.84 9.88
N LEU A 95 7.32 -3.82 9.32
CA LEU A 95 8.05 -2.80 10.07
C LEU A 95 7.34 -1.47 9.92
N ASP A 96 7.49 -0.56 10.88
CA ASP A 96 6.93 0.79 10.75
C ASP A 96 7.56 1.52 9.53
N ALA A 97 6.72 2.01 8.63
CA ALA A 97 7.16 2.80 7.48
C ALA A 97 7.37 4.28 7.82
N TYR A 98 7.01 4.72 9.02
CA TYR A 98 7.13 6.10 9.51
C TYR A 98 6.44 7.13 8.61
N HIS A 99 5.46 6.71 7.81
CA HIS A 99 4.75 7.56 6.88
C HIS A 99 3.47 8.12 7.52
N CYS A 100 2.54 7.26 7.91
CA CYS A 100 1.33 7.65 8.63
C CYS A 100 0.91 6.55 9.62
N LEU A 101 -0.11 6.82 10.45
CA LEU A 101 -0.58 5.85 11.43
C LEU A 101 -0.95 4.52 10.75
N GLY A 102 -0.29 3.44 11.17
CA GLY A 102 -0.46 2.11 10.61
C GLY A 102 0.32 1.80 9.34
N SER A 103 1.15 2.72 8.83
CA SER A 103 1.92 2.47 7.61
C SER A 103 3.01 1.43 7.80
N ALA A 104 3.09 0.44 6.91
CA ALA A 104 3.99 -0.69 7.03
C ALA A 104 4.94 -0.86 5.82
N VAL A 105 6.20 -1.16 6.11
CA VAL A 105 7.14 -1.81 5.20
C VAL A 105 6.95 -3.32 5.35
N PHE A 106 6.67 -4.03 4.26
CA PHE A 106 6.60 -5.49 4.27
C PHE A 106 7.96 -6.09 3.93
N VAL A 107 8.48 -6.96 4.80
CA VAL A 107 9.63 -7.84 4.52
C VAL A 107 9.10 -9.26 4.35
N ILE A 108 9.30 -9.84 3.17
CA ILE A 108 8.71 -11.12 2.78
C ILE A 108 9.80 -12.08 2.35
N ASP A 109 9.89 -13.19 3.07
CA ASP A 109 10.80 -14.29 2.82
C ASP A 109 10.05 -15.47 2.21
N GLY A 110 10.47 -15.92 1.04
CA GLY A 110 9.82 -17.03 0.33
C GLY A 110 10.78 -17.84 -0.55
N PHE A 111 10.21 -18.77 -1.34
CA PHE A 111 10.96 -19.57 -2.31
C PHE A 111 11.66 -18.73 -3.39
N PHE A 112 11.23 -17.48 -3.57
CA PHE A 112 11.80 -16.49 -4.48
C PHE A 112 12.92 -15.64 -3.86
N GLY A 113 13.29 -15.89 -2.59
CA GLY A 113 14.21 -15.03 -1.83
C GLY A 113 13.49 -13.99 -0.97
N ARG A 114 14.16 -12.88 -0.66
CA ARG A 114 13.63 -11.79 0.18
C ARG A 114 13.15 -10.61 -0.65
N ALA A 115 11.88 -10.26 -0.51
CA ALA A 115 11.29 -9.06 -1.08
C ALA A 115 10.98 -8.04 0.03
N VAL A 116 11.29 -6.77 -0.24
CA VAL A 116 10.95 -5.63 0.62
C VAL A 116 10.04 -4.69 -0.16
N TYR A 117 8.83 -4.48 0.34
CA TYR A 117 7.90 -3.49 -0.19
C TYR A 117 7.76 -2.34 0.79
N THR A 118 8.20 -1.14 0.42
CA THR A 118 8.24 -0.02 1.36
C THR A 118 6.87 0.57 1.66
N GLY A 119 5.87 0.38 0.80
CA GLY A 119 4.74 1.31 0.73
C GLY A 119 5.26 2.74 0.55
N ASP A 120 4.47 3.73 0.95
CA ASP A 120 5.00 5.06 1.19
C ASP A 120 5.72 5.06 2.55
N PHE A 121 6.94 5.58 2.59
CA PHE A 121 7.78 5.49 3.79
C PHE A 121 8.68 6.71 3.99
N ARG A 122 9.13 6.89 5.23
CA ARG A 122 10.27 7.73 5.57
C ARG A 122 11.35 6.84 6.17
N ALA A 123 12.56 6.87 5.59
CA ALA A 123 13.71 6.12 6.08
C ALA A 123 14.30 6.76 7.35
N GLU A 124 13.53 6.69 8.44
CA GLU A 124 13.95 7.05 9.78
C GLU A 124 15.09 6.17 10.26
N ARG A 125 15.87 6.69 11.21
CA ARG A 125 17.03 5.98 11.74
C ARG A 125 16.67 4.62 12.34
N ALA A 126 15.56 4.53 13.06
CA ALA A 126 15.09 3.27 13.64
C ALA A 126 14.85 2.19 12.57
N LEU A 127 14.27 2.56 11.42
CA LEU A 127 14.12 1.64 10.29
C LEU A 127 15.47 1.27 9.68
N LEU A 128 16.38 2.22 9.50
CA LEU A 128 17.71 1.98 8.91
C LEU A 128 18.59 1.09 9.79
N ASP A 129 18.51 1.26 11.12
CA ASP A 129 19.31 0.55 12.10
C ASP A 129 18.67 -0.79 12.52
N HIS A 130 17.51 -1.15 11.95
CA HIS A 130 16.76 -2.35 12.30
C HIS A 130 17.57 -3.64 12.06
N ASP A 131 17.48 -4.58 13.00
CA ASP A 131 18.33 -5.78 13.03
C ASP A 131 18.08 -6.74 11.85
N ILE A 132 16.90 -6.70 11.24
CA ILE A 132 16.57 -7.53 10.07
C ILE A 132 17.51 -7.32 8.89
N TRP A 133 18.14 -6.14 8.79
CA TRP A 133 19.10 -5.81 7.74
C TRP A 133 20.51 -6.34 8.01
N ARG A 134 20.77 -6.80 9.24
CA ARG A 134 22.07 -7.38 9.67
C ARG A 134 22.09 -8.89 9.55
N GLU A 135 20.93 -9.51 9.31
CA GLU A 135 20.83 -10.93 8.99
C GLU A 135 21.66 -11.25 7.74
N ASP A 136 22.28 -12.43 7.70
CA ASP A 136 23.02 -12.91 6.52
C ASP A 136 22.07 -13.40 5.41
N ARG A 137 21.12 -12.53 5.05
CA ARG A 137 20.15 -12.76 3.99
C ARG A 137 20.04 -11.50 3.11
N PRO A 138 20.44 -11.57 1.84
CA PRO A 138 20.37 -10.43 0.94
C PRO A 138 18.91 -10.05 0.66
N VAL A 139 18.68 -8.77 0.33
CA VAL A 139 17.40 -8.34 -0.25
C VAL A 139 17.44 -8.58 -1.75
N ASP A 140 16.60 -9.47 -2.26
CA ASP A 140 16.53 -9.78 -3.69
C ASP A 140 15.74 -8.72 -4.45
N TYR A 141 14.58 -8.34 -3.92
CA TYR A 141 13.67 -7.39 -4.56
C TYR A 141 13.34 -6.24 -3.61
N LEU A 142 13.66 -5.00 -4.00
CA LEU A 142 13.20 -3.81 -3.30
C LEU A 142 12.18 -3.04 -4.16
N PHE A 143 10.94 -2.97 -3.70
CA PHE A 143 9.90 -2.10 -4.22
C PHE A 143 9.94 -0.80 -3.42
N LEU A 144 10.47 0.26 -4.05
CA LEU A 144 10.88 1.50 -3.38
C LEU A 144 9.92 2.64 -3.68
N ASP A 145 9.43 3.32 -2.64
CA ASP A 145 8.87 4.67 -2.74
C ASP A 145 9.91 5.64 -3.30
N ASN A 146 9.68 6.07 -4.53
CA ASN A 146 10.53 7.00 -5.25
C ASN A 146 9.93 8.43 -5.32
N THR A 147 8.97 8.78 -4.46
CA THR A 147 8.23 10.06 -4.48
C THR A 147 9.16 11.28 -4.52
N LEU A 148 10.23 11.27 -3.71
CA LEU A 148 11.16 12.41 -3.58
C LEU A 148 12.58 12.13 -4.09
N HIS A 149 12.76 11.11 -4.92
CA HIS A 149 14.08 10.66 -5.36
C HIS A 149 14.90 11.75 -6.07
N ALA A 150 14.24 12.68 -6.78
CA ALA A 150 14.83 13.82 -7.48
C ALA A 150 14.64 15.18 -6.75
N SER A 151 14.15 15.17 -5.51
CA SER A 151 13.92 16.39 -4.74
C SER A 151 15.23 17.03 -4.26
N SER A 152 15.23 18.37 -4.20
CA SER A 152 16.27 19.19 -3.58
C SER A 152 15.91 19.63 -2.16
N MET A 153 15.00 18.91 -1.50
CA MET A 153 14.58 19.21 -0.13
C MET A 153 15.77 19.18 0.83
N PRO A 154 15.80 20.10 1.81
CA PRO A 154 16.82 20.11 2.83
C PRO A 154 16.75 18.83 3.68
N GLN A 155 17.91 18.29 4.01
CA GLN A 155 18.04 17.08 4.82
C GLN A 155 17.93 17.43 6.30
N VAL A 156 16.69 17.51 6.78
CA VAL A 156 16.37 17.90 8.16
C VAL A 156 15.34 16.94 8.74
N ASP A 157 15.57 16.56 9.99
CA ASP A 157 14.69 15.65 10.72
C ASP A 157 13.29 16.25 10.96
N ARG A 158 12.30 15.40 11.23
CA ARG A 158 10.92 15.85 11.50
C ARG A 158 10.82 16.67 12.77
N ALA A 159 11.61 16.34 13.78
CA ALA A 159 11.59 17.01 15.08
C ALA A 159 11.94 18.49 14.96
N HIS A 160 12.96 18.82 14.18
CA HIS A 160 13.42 20.17 13.90
C HIS A 160 12.38 20.97 13.13
N TRP A 161 11.74 20.38 12.12
CA TRP A 161 10.63 21.05 11.43
C TRP A 161 9.45 21.31 12.36
N ARG A 162 9.14 20.36 13.24
CA ARG A 162 8.07 20.49 14.23
C ARG A 162 8.38 21.59 15.25
N GLU A 163 9.63 21.68 15.73
CA GLU A 163 10.09 22.78 16.58
C GLU A 163 9.98 24.13 15.87
N LEU A 164 10.41 24.20 14.61
CA LEU A 164 10.35 25.43 13.83
C LEU A 164 8.90 25.88 13.58
N LEU A 165 7.99 24.94 13.32
CA LEU A 165 6.55 25.19 13.24
C LEU A 165 5.98 25.71 14.57
N CYS A 166 6.41 25.16 15.71
CA CYS A 166 6.02 25.65 17.04
C CYS A 166 6.54 27.09 17.28
N ASP A 167 7.80 27.36 16.92
CA ASP A 167 8.39 28.70 17.01
C ASP A 167 7.64 29.69 16.09
N LEU A 168 7.23 29.25 14.89
CA LEU A 168 6.43 30.05 13.96
C LEU A 168 5.08 30.42 14.55
N VAL A 169 4.31 29.47 15.08
CA VAL A 169 2.96 29.79 15.60
C VAL A 169 3.02 30.64 16.88
N ARG A 170 4.03 30.44 17.73
CA ARG A 170 4.25 31.24 18.96
C ARG A 170 4.65 32.68 18.67
N PHE A 171 5.25 32.92 17.51
CA PHE A 171 5.63 34.26 17.08
C PHE A 171 4.42 35.17 16.82
N TYR A 172 3.25 34.59 16.50
CA TYR A 172 2.04 35.34 16.23
C TYR A 172 1.25 35.68 17.51
N PRO A 173 0.52 36.82 17.54
CA PRO A 173 -0.31 37.22 18.67
C PRO A 173 -1.34 36.16 19.12
N SER A 174 -1.79 36.24 20.38
CA SER A 174 -2.75 35.28 20.97
C SER A 174 -4.10 35.24 20.26
N HIS A 175 -4.51 36.32 19.59
CA HIS A 175 -5.75 36.38 18.80
C HIS A 175 -5.62 35.76 17.40
N THR A 176 -4.41 35.38 16.98
CA THR A 176 -4.19 34.75 15.66
C THR A 176 -4.79 33.35 15.63
N ARG A 177 -5.56 33.09 14.57
CA ARG A 177 -6.06 31.77 14.18
C ARG A 177 -5.18 31.17 13.10
N PHE A 178 -5.11 29.85 13.06
CA PHE A 178 -4.31 29.11 12.10
C PHE A 178 -5.19 28.14 11.32
N GLU A 179 -4.99 28.08 10.00
CA GLU A 179 -5.51 26.99 9.19
C GLU A 179 -4.35 26.15 8.64
N VAL A 180 -4.34 24.86 8.98
CA VAL A 180 -3.28 23.92 8.62
C VAL A 180 -3.80 22.98 7.53
N GLY A 181 -3.20 23.09 6.34
CA GLY A 181 -3.52 22.25 5.19
C GLY A 181 -2.66 20.99 5.14
N ILE A 182 -3.28 19.82 5.29
CA ILE A 182 -2.65 18.49 5.24
C ILE A 182 -3.55 17.47 4.53
N GLU A 183 -3.05 16.25 4.32
CA GLU A 183 -3.77 15.12 3.75
C GLU A 183 -4.91 14.64 4.69
N SER A 184 -5.67 13.59 4.32
CA SER A 184 -6.75 13.08 5.18
C SER A 184 -6.26 12.32 6.41
N LEU A 185 -5.07 11.72 6.32
CA LEU A 185 -4.40 10.93 7.37
C LEU A 185 -2.91 11.30 7.39
N GLY A 186 -2.31 11.37 8.57
CA GLY A 186 -0.91 11.72 8.77
C GLY A 186 -0.71 13.13 9.34
N LYS A 187 0.48 13.35 9.92
CA LYS A 187 0.95 14.60 10.55
C LYS A 187 0.24 14.97 11.86
N GLU A 188 -0.49 14.05 12.49
CA GLU A 188 -1.25 14.30 13.73
C GLU A 188 -0.34 14.73 14.90
N GLU A 189 0.87 14.16 15.01
CA GLU A 189 1.87 14.58 16.02
C GLU A 189 2.28 16.06 15.89
N VAL A 190 2.30 16.58 14.66
CA VAL A 190 2.57 18.00 14.41
C VAL A 190 1.42 18.83 14.94
N LEU A 191 0.18 18.41 14.69
CA LEU A 191 -1.01 19.10 15.20
C LEU A 191 -1.03 19.14 16.72
N GLU A 192 -0.75 18.01 17.37
CA GLU A 192 -0.68 17.93 18.84
C GLU A 192 0.43 18.86 19.38
N SER A 193 1.60 18.88 18.74
CA SER A 193 2.70 19.77 19.13
C SER A 193 2.35 21.25 18.98
N LEU A 194 1.63 21.62 17.91
CA LEU A 194 1.13 22.98 17.73
C LEU A 194 0.07 23.35 18.77
N ALA A 195 -0.81 22.42 19.12
CA ALA A 195 -1.82 22.58 20.16
C ALA A 195 -1.17 22.88 21.52
N LYS A 196 -0.21 22.03 21.91
CA LYS A 196 0.63 22.19 23.12
C LYS A 196 1.40 23.50 23.09
N ALA A 197 1.94 23.89 21.94
CA ALA A 197 2.74 25.12 21.82
C ALA A 197 1.93 26.41 22.03
N LEU A 198 0.63 26.37 21.74
CA LEU A 198 -0.29 27.51 21.83
C LEU A 198 -1.26 27.43 23.01
N ASP A 199 -1.21 26.35 23.80
CA ASP A 199 -2.18 26.01 24.84
C ASP A 199 -3.63 26.12 24.34
N THR A 200 -3.92 25.35 23.27
CA THR A 200 -5.19 25.43 22.56
C THR A 200 -5.61 24.08 22.00
N LYS A 201 -6.85 23.99 21.48
CA LYS A 201 -7.36 22.82 20.78
C LYS A 201 -7.20 22.94 19.25
N VAL A 202 -7.28 21.79 18.58
CA VAL A 202 -7.22 21.64 17.12
C VAL A 202 -8.55 21.12 16.62
N ILE A 203 -9.17 21.85 15.70
CA ILE A 203 -10.38 21.41 14.99
C ILE A 203 -9.94 20.49 13.85
N VAL A 204 -10.44 19.26 13.85
CA VAL A 204 -10.23 18.25 12.80
C VAL A 204 -11.56 17.75 12.26
N SER A 205 -11.54 17.03 11.13
CA SER A 205 -12.74 16.35 10.65
C SER A 205 -13.17 15.26 11.63
N ARG A 206 -14.48 14.91 11.64
CA ARG A 206 -15.00 13.81 12.45
C ARG A 206 -14.25 12.50 12.23
N ALA A 207 -14.00 12.15 10.96
CA ALA A 207 -13.25 10.93 10.62
C ALA A 207 -11.84 10.93 11.22
N ARG A 208 -11.11 12.05 11.13
CA ARG A 208 -9.77 12.17 11.73
C ARG A 208 -9.83 12.12 13.26
N PHE A 209 -10.83 12.76 13.87
CA PHE A 209 -11.03 12.70 15.32
C PHE A 209 -11.27 11.26 15.81
N GLU A 210 -12.12 10.50 15.12
CA GLU A 210 -12.40 9.09 15.45
C GLU A 210 -11.16 8.20 15.27
N VAL A 211 -10.31 8.48 14.28
CA VAL A 211 -9.01 7.80 14.12
C VAL A 211 -8.07 8.12 15.27
N ILE A 212 -7.91 9.40 15.64
CA ILE A 212 -7.05 9.81 16.76
C ILE A 212 -7.55 9.16 18.06
N ARG A 213 -8.86 9.23 18.33
CA ARG A 213 -9.45 8.70 19.56
C ARG A 213 -9.29 7.19 19.71
N ASP A 214 -9.50 6.45 18.62
CA ASP A 214 -9.65 4.99 18.69
C ASP A 214 -8.40 4.21 18.28
N VAL A 215 -7.42 4.86 17.63
CA VAL A 215 -6.29 4.16 16.98
C VAL A 215 -4.93 4.76 17.34
N SER A 216 -4.83 6.06 17.65
CA SER A 216 -3.53 6.68 17.97
C SER A 216 -3.28 6.77 19.47
N GLU A 217 -2.01 6.96 19.84
CA GLU A 217 -1.58 7.19 21.24
C GLU A 217 -1.58 8.68 21.62
N LEU A 218 -2.15 9.55 20.78
CA LEU A 218 -2.12 10.99 21.01
C LEU A 218 -3.13 11.40 22.08
N ASP A 219 -2.85 12.52 22.76
CA ASP A 219 -3.77 13.05 23.74
C ASP A 219 -4.98 13.70 23.04
N ILE A 220 -6.10 12.96 23.06
CA ILE A 220 -7.36 13.35 22.43
C ILE A 220 -7.92 14.67 22.97
N SER A 221 -7.51 15.12 24.17
CA SER A 221 -8.00 16.37 24.77
C SER A 221 -7.61 17.62 23.97
N TYR A 222 -6.56 17.52 23.15
CA TYR A 222 -6.13 18.59 22.24
C TYR A 222 -6.94 18.65 20.94
N PHE A 223 -7.85 17.71 20.68
CA PHE A 223 -8.59 17.64 19.42
C PHE A 223 -10.09 17.80 19.64
N VAL A 224 -10.76 18.43 18.69
CA VAL A 224 -12.22 18.60 18.63
C VAL A 224 -12.70 18.51 17.18
N HIS A 225 -13.98 18.23 16.97
CA HIS A 225 -14.56 18.07 15.62
C HIS A 225 -15.91 18.78 15.42
N ASN A 226 -16.41 19.46 16.44
CA ASN A 226 -17.73 20.10 16.52
C ASN A 226 -17.60 21.62 16.47
N GLU A 227 -18.57 22.29 15.85
CA GLU A 227 -18.52 23.75 15.66
C GLU A 227 -18.67 24.55 16.96
N ALA A 228 -19.36 23.99 17.95
CA ALA A 228 -19.54 24.63 19.26
C ALA A 228 -18.21 24.83 20.02
N ASP A 229 -17.24 23.94 19.83
CA ASP A 229 -15.93 24.03 20.49
C ASP A 229 -14.93 24.89 19.71
N HIS A 230 -15.35 25.49 18.58
CA HIS A 230 -14.49 26.40 17.80
C HIS A 230 -14.01 27.60 18.61
N ALA A 231 -14.76 28.04 19.63
CA ALA A 231 -14.34 29.12 20.52
C ALA A 231 -13.12 28.75 21.38
N GLN A 232 -12.84 27.45 21.56
CA GLN A 232 -11.72 26.94 22.36
C GLN A 232 -10.49 26.58 21.52
N ALA A 233 -10.56 26.72 20.19
CA ALA A 233 -9.56 26.25 19.25
C ALA A 233 -9.00 27.37 18.38
N ARG A 234 -7.68 27.51 18.37
CA ARG A 234 -6.98 28.45 17.48
C ARG A 234 -6.51 27.81 16.18
N ILE A 235 -6.49 26.48 16.10
CA ILE A 235 -5.99 25.74 14.94
C ILE A 235 -7.14 24.99 14.29
N LYS A 236 -7.31 25.15 12.98
CA LYS A 236 -8.26 24.39 12.16
C LYS A 236 -7.52 23.63 11.08
N VAL A 237 -7.78 22.33 10.98
CA VAL A 237 -7.24 21.48 9.93
C VAL A 237 -8.19 21.48 8.76
N VAL A 238 -7.63 21.65 7.56
CA VAL A 238 -8.35 21.56 6.29
C VAL A 238 -7.58 20.66 5.32
N SER A 239 -8.24 20.23 4.25
CA SER A 239 -7.55 19.49 3.20
C SER A 239 -6.45 20.35 2.58
N ARG A 240 -5.33 19.72 2.21
CA ARG A 240 -4.20 20.36 1.55
C ARG A 240 -4.63 21.25 0.37
N GLN A 241 -5.59 20.79 -0.42
CA GLN A 241 -6.10 21.50 -1.61
C GLN A 241 -6.96 22.72 -1.26
N ALA A 242 -7.53 22.78 -0.05
CA ALA A 242 -8.33 23.92 0.39
C ALA A 242 -7.48 25.17 0.57
N ILE A 243 -6.23 25.04 1.00
CA ILE A 243 -5.31 26.18 1.16
C ILE A 243 -4.81 26.64 -0.21
N ASN A 244 -5.40 27.72 -0.70
CA ASN A 244 -5.03 28.42 -1.93
C ASN A 244 -5.25 29.94 -1.75
N GLU A 245 -4.79 30.75 -2.72
CA GLU A 245 -4.88 32.22 -2.63
C GLU A 245 -6.29 32.73 -2.34
N ARG A 246 -7.29 32.20 -3.03
CA ARG A 246 -8.69 32.60 -2.83
C ARG A 246 -9.09 32.42 -1.36
N ARG A 247 -8.78 31.26 -0.77
CA ARG A 247 -9.08 30.99 0.63
C ARG A 247 -8.34 31.92 1.59
N VAL A 248 -7.04 32.17 1.36
CA VAL A 248 -6.25 33.06 2.22
C VAL A 248 -6.83 34.48 2.19
N VAL A 249 -7.22 34.96 1.01
CA VAL A 249 -7.86 36.28 0.83
C VAL A 249 -9.23 36.32 1.49
N GLU A 250 -10.08 35.31 1.28
CA GLU A 250 -11.42 35.24 1.90
C GLU A 250 -11.35 35.23 3.43
N LEU A 251 -10.45 34.44 4.02
CA LEU A 251 -10.26 34.36 5.47
C LEU A 251 -9.73 35.66 6.10
N ASN A 252 -9.05 36.50 5.32
CA ASN A 252 -8.48 37.76 5.78
C ASN A 252 -9.18 38.98 5.13
N ALA A 253 -10.38 38.79 4.56
CA ALA A 253 -11.16 39.88 3.97
C ALA A 253 -11.69 40.86 5.03
N ASN A 254 -11.94 40.35 6.25
CA ASN A 254 -12.28 41.17 7.41
C ASN A 254 -10.99 41.57 8.17
N PRO A 255 -10.65 42.87 8.27
CA PRO A 255 -9.45 43.32 8.96
C PRO A 255 -9.40 42.98 10.46
N SER A 256 -10.54 42.69 11.10
CA SER A 256 -10.57 42.26 12.50
C SER A 256 -10.24 40.79 12.70
N GLU A 257 -10.21 39.99 11.62
CA GLU A 257 -9.78 38.61 11.64
C GLU A 257 -8.31 38.48 11.23
N PHE A 258 -7.58 37.64 11.95
CA PHE A 258 -6.17 37.40 11.69
C PHE A 258 -5.95 35.89 11.54
N VAL A 259 -5.94 35.41 10.29
CA VAL A 259 -5.85 33.98 9.98
C VAL A 259 -4.59 33.67 9.19
N VAL A 260 -3.68 32.89 9.78
CA VAL A 260 -2.47 32.41 9.13
C VAL A 260 -2.69 31.01 8.56
N CYS A 261 -2.55 30.85 7.26
CA CYS A 261 -2.60 29.57 6.57
C CYS A 261 -1.20 28.94 6.52
N ILE A 262 -1.11 27.68 6.92
CA ILE A 262 0.11 26.87 6.88
C ILE A 262 -0.15 25.64 6.02
N LEU A 263 0.60 25.49 4.92
CA LEU A 263 0.53 24.34 4.04
C LEU A 263 1.75 23.45 4.29
N LEU A 264 1.53 22.26 4.86
CA LEU A 264 2.60 21.28 5.07
C LEU A 264 2.71 20.38 3.84
N GLN A 265 3.72 20.56 3.00
CA GLN A 265 3.90 19.78 1.78
C GLN A 265 5.37 19.49 1.48
N ALA A 266 5.65 18.45 0.70
CA ALA A 266 7.00 18.09 0.28
C ALA A 266 7.39 18.81 -1.02
N SER A 267 8.43 19.66 -1.02
CA SER A 267 8.86 20.37 -2.23
C SER A 267 9.60 19.47 -3.23
N GLY A 268 8.87 18.79 -4.12
CA GLY A 268 9.45 18.03 -5.24
C GLY A 268 9.89 18.92 -6.43
N PRO A 269 10.69 18.41 -7.38
CA PRO A 269 11.16 19.19 -8.55
C PRO A 269 10.01 19.58 -9.50
N ASN A 270 8.89 18.85 -9.49
CA ASN A 270 7.65 19.21 -10.21
C ASN A 270 6.77 20.22 -9.46
N GLU A 271 7.05 20.47 -8.18
CA GLU A 271 6.44 21.58 -7.43
C GLU A 271 7.14 22.91 -7.70
N ARG A 272 8.16 22.95 -8.57
CA ARG A 272 8.68 24.19 -9.18
C ARG A 272 7.65 24.89 -10.08
N ARG A 273 6.51 24.26 -10.37
CA ARG A 273 5.26 24.99 -10.58
C ARG A 273 4.77 25.55 -9.24
N GLN A 274 5.66 26.21 -8.50
CA GLN A 274 5.32 26.96 -7.32
C GLN A 274 4.32 27.98 -7.83
N VAL A 275 3.17 27.97 -7.19
CA VAL A 275 2.11 28.85 -7.58
C VAL A 275 2.68 30.27 -7.57
N ARG A 276 2.72 30.89 -8.75
CA ARG A 276 3.10 32.30 -8.89
C ARG A 276 1.92 33.13 -8.37
N PHE A 277 1.62 33.02 -7.08
CA PHE A 277 0.63 33.86 -6.42
C PHE A 277 1.21 35.27 -6.36
N GLN A 278 0.53 36.22 -6.98
CA GLN A 278 0.93 37.63 -7.03
C GLN A 278 0.00 38.54 -6.20
N GLY A 279 -0.86 37.96 -5.36
CA GLY A 279 -1.77 38.68 -4.47
C GLY A 279 -1.12 39.24 -3.19
N PRO A 280 -1.90 39.96 -2.36
CA PRO A 280 -1.42 40.63 -1.15
C PRO A 280 -0.87 39.68 -0.07
N PHE A 281 -1.17 38.38 -0.18
CA PHE A 281 -0.72 37.31 0.72
C PHE A 281 0.07 36.23 -0.03
N ALA A 282 1.03 36.64 -0.86
CA ALA A 282 1.94 35.70 -1.52
C ALA A 282 2.59 34.74 -0.50
N PRO A 283 2.71 33.44 -0.81
CA PRO A 283 3.23 32.46 0.14
C PRO A 283 4.70 32.71 0.45
N GLU A 284 5.05 32.58 1.71
CA GLU A 284 6.44 32.48 2.14
C GLU A 284 6.81 31.01 2.34
N THR A 285 7.91 30.56 1.75
CA THR A 285 8.46 29.23 2.05
C THR A 285 9.28 29.30 3.32
N LEU A 286 8.89 28.54 4.34
CA LEU A 286 9.65 28.42 5.58
C LEU A 286 10.96 27.67 5.33
N ARG A 287 12.07 28.25 5.78
CA ARG A 287 13.42 27.72 5.62
C ARG A 287 13.95 27.21 6.94
N VAL A 288 14.85 26.23 6.89
CA VAL A 288 15.49 25.64 8.08
C VAL A 288 16.12 26.70 8.98
N ASP A 289 16.82 27.67 8.39
CA ASP A 289 17.51 28.74 9.12
C ASP A 289 16.59 29.87 9.61
N ASP A 290 15.28 29.81 9.32
CA ASP A 290 14.34 30.84 9.74
C ASP A 290 14.19 30.90 11.26
N ARG A 291 14.64 29.90 12.04
CA ARG A 291 14.61 29.97 13.51
C ARG A 291 15.32 31.21 14.05
N VAL A 292 16.51 31.50 13.53
CA VAL A 292 17.29 32.70 13.92
C VAL A 292 16.58 33.96 13.45
N ARG A 293 15.99 33.93 12.25
CA ARG A 293 15.23 35.04 11.69
C ARG A 293 13.98 35.35 12.53
N LEU A 294 13.17 34.34 12.88
CA LEU A 294 11.97 34.47 13.70
C LEU A 294 12.31 35.01 15.09
N ARG A 295 13.37 34.48 15.74
CA ARG A 295 13.86 35.02 17.03
C ARG A 295 14.32 36.47 16.93
N ARG A 296 15.05 36.83 15.87
CA ARG A 296 15.47 38.21 15.62
C ARG A 296 14.28 39.14 15.35
N LEU A 297 13.29 38.69 14.58
CA LEU A 297 12.07 39.46 14.31
C LEU A 297 11.27 39.70 15.60
N ALA A 298 11.17 38.69 16.47
CA ALA A 298 10.54 38.81 17.78
C ALA A 298 11.28 39.81 18.68
N ALA A 299 12.62 39.73 18.72
CA ALA A 299 13.46 40.63 19.51
C ALA A 299 13.49 42.07 18.97
N ALA A 300 13.41 42.25 17.65
CA ALA A 300 13.54 43.55 17.00
C ALA A 300 12.31 44.45 17.14
N LYS A 301 11.20 43.99 17.74
CA LYS A 301 9.92 44.71 17.83
C LYS A 301 9.54 45.40 16.49
N LYS A 302 9.85 44.77 15.35
CA LYS A 302 9.46 45.32 14.04
C LYS A 302 7.95 45.52 14.04
N SER A 303 7.47 46.56 13.35
CA SER A 303 6.03 46.86 13.31
C SER A 303 5.29 45.58 12.89
N LEU A 304 4.18 45.29 13.59
CA LEU A 304 3.34 44.16 13.23
C LEU A 304 2.91 44.22 11.74
N ASP A 305 3.02 45.35 11.04
CA ASP A 305 2.58 45.53 9.63
C ASP A 305 3.29 44.63 8.62
N ASP A 306 4.59 44.35 8.81
CA ASP A 306 5.34 43.40 7.97
C ASP A 306 4.95 41.94 8.28
N LEU A 307 4.51 41.70 9.50
CA LEU A 307 3.94 40.47 10.03
C LEU A 307 2.48 40.29 9.56
N TYR A 308 1.73 41.39 9.37
CA TYR A 308 0.36 41.44 8.86
C TYR A 308 0.26 40.93 7.41
N LYS A 309 1.32 41.09 6.61
CA LYS A 309 1.39 40.58 5.22
C LYS A 309 1.71 39.09 5.13
N ARG A 310 2.29 38.50 6.17
CA ARG A 310 2.70 37.09 6.22
C ARG A 310 1.55 36.24 6.74
N ARG A 311 0.62 35.90 5.85
CA ARG A 311 -0.59 35.11 6.15
C ARG A 311 -0.57 33.72 5.55
N PHE A 312 0.44 33.39 4.77
CA PHE A 312 0.50 32.12 4.08
C PHE A 312 1.92 31.58 4.08
N PHE A 313 2.11 30.42 4.71
CA PHE A 313 3.36 29.69 4.73
C PHE A 313 3.25 28.37 3.99
N ILE A 314 4.25 28.09 3.15
CA ILE A 314 4.53 26.77 2.64
C ILE A 314 5.66 26.20 3.49
N VAL A 315 5.42 25.08 4.14
CA VAL A 315 6.39 24.44 5.01
C VAL A 315 6.80 23.11 4.39
N PRO A 316 8.10 22.91 4.11
CA PRO A 316 8.64 21.70 3.50
C PRO A 316 8.68 20.50 4.48
N TYR A 317 7.53 20.17 5.09
CA TYR A 317 7.36 19.01 5.97
C TYR A 317 6.83 17.82 5.18
N THR A 318 7.62 16.73 5.15
CA THR A 318 7.31 15.52 4.39
C THR A 318 7.29 14.27 5.25
N LEU A 319 6.44 13.32 4.89
CA LEU A 319 6.37 11.96 5.44
C LEU A 319 6.97 10.92 4.48
N HIS A 320 7.60 11.37 3.38
CA HIS A 320 8.35 10.53 2.46
C HIS A 320 9.86 10.71 2.66
N ALA A 321 10.62 9.67 2.38
CA ALA A 321 12.08 9.69 2.39
C ALA A 321 12.63 10.68 1.36
N SER A 322 13.49 11.59 1.83
CA SER A 322 14.30 12.48 1.00
C SER A 322 15.27 11.68 0.12
N ARG A 323 15.82 12.32 -0.92
CA ARG A 323 16.85 11.72 -1.78
C ARG A 323 18.02 11.11 -1.01
N TYR A 324 18.43 11.72 0.10
CA TYR A 324 19.55 11.23 0.92
C TYR A 324 19.14 10.02 1.77
N GLU A 325 17.96 10.09 2.41
CA GLU A 325 17.39 8.97 3.16
C GLU A 325 17.18 7.75 2.24
N LEU A 326 16.66 7.95 1.02
CA LEU A 326 16.54 6.90 -0.01
C LEU A 326 17.90 6.30 -0.40
N ALA A 327 18.91 7.15 -0.62
CA ALA A 327 20.25 6.68 -0.96
C ALA A 327 20.87 5.83 0.15
N ASN A 328 20.68 6.22 1.41
CA ASN A 328 21.15 5.48 2.56
C ASN A 328 20.40 4.16 2.72
N PHE A 329 19.08 4.18 2.58
CA PHE A 329 18.26 2.97 2.65
C PHE A 329 18.70 1.93 1.61
N VAL A 330 18.88 2.33 0.35
CA VAL A 330 19.38 1.44 -0.71
C VAL A 330 20.79 0.90 -0.41
N ARG A 331 21.66 1.69 0.23
CA ARG A 331 23.02 1.24 0.61
C ARG A 331 23.03 0.27 1.78
N VAL A 332 22.11 0.42 2.73
CA VAL A 332 21.95 -0.49 3.86
C VAL A 332 21.42 -1.83 3.36
N LEU A 333 20.33 -1.82 2.60
CA LEU A 333 19.67 -3.05 2.13
C LEU A 333 20.46 -3.80 1.05
N ARG A 334 21.32 -3.10 0.30
CA ARG A 334 22.10 -3.63 -0.84
C ARG A 334 21.28 -4.53 -1.77
N PRO A 335 20.09 -4.10 -2.21
CA PRO A 335 19.16 -4.98 -2.91
C PRO A 335 19.72 -5.42 -4.27
N HIS A 336 19.38 -6.63 -4.74
CA HIS A 336 19.73 -7.07 -6.09
C HIS A 336 18.96 -6.27 -7.14
N ILE A 337 17.62 -6.26 -7.05
CA ILE A 337 16.73 -5.55 -7.96
C ILE A 337 15.99 -4.44 -7.21
N VAL A 338 15.87 -3.26 -7.83
CA VAL A 338 15.08 -2.14 -7.30
C VAL A 338 14.04 -1.73 -8.33
N THR A 339 12.79 -1.66 -7.89
CA THR A 339 11.64 -1.24 -8.68
C THR A 339 11.00 -0.04 -7.98
N GLY A 340 10.91 1.10 -8.65
CA GLY A 340 10.13 2.23 -8.13
C GLY A 340 8.63 1.95 -8.19
N ILE A 341 7.90 2.24 -7.13
CA ILE A 341 6.45 1.99 -7.04
C ILE A 341 5.61 3.19 -7.50
N VAL A 342 6.19 4.38 -7.60
CA VAL A 342 5.49 5.60 -8.01
C VAL A 342 5.63 5.79 -9.53
N SER A 343 4.51 5.59 -10.25
CA SER A 343 4.42 5.39 -11.71
C SER A 343 4.65 6.63 -12.59
N ARG A 344 4.87 7.81 -12.01
CA ARG A 344 4.84 9.09 -12.75
C ARG A 344 6.14 9.48 -13.44
N GLU A 345 7.16 8.63 -13.41
CA GLU A 345 8.49 8.98 -13.90
C GLU A 345 8.97 8.07 -15.02
N ARG A 346 9.77 8.65 -15.93
CA ARG A 346 10.48 7.85 -16.94
C ARG A 346 11.44 6.94 -16.19
N LYS A 347 11.30 5.62 -16.36
CA LYS A 347 12.16 4.58 -15.73
C LYS A 347 13.66 4.89 -15.79
N GLY A 348 14.11 5.65 -16.79
CA GLY A 348 15.50 6.08 -16.96
C GLY A 348 16.04 7.06 -15.91
N ASP A 349 15.18 7.82 -15.21
CA ASP A 349 15.64 8.79 -14.21
C ASP A 349 15.98 8.07 -12.89
N LEU A 350 15.08 7.25 -12.36
CA LEU A 350 15.30 6.48 -11.13
C LEU A 350 16.51 5.53 -11.21
N LEU A 351 16.73 4.86 -12.35
CA LEU A 351 17.88 3.98 -12.56
C LEU A 351 19.22 4.73 -12.45
N GLN A 352 19.29 5.98 -12.90
CA GLN A 352 20.49 6.79 -12.73
C GLN A 352 20.77 7.09 -11.26
N TYR A 353 19.73 7.36 -10.47
CA TYR A 353 19.87 7.57 -9.03
C TYR A 353 20.31 6.29 -8.32
N ILE A 354 19.67 5.15 -8.59
CA ILE A 354 20.04 3.85 -8.01
C ILE A 354 21.49 3.50 -8.33
N THR A 355 21.92 3.67 -9.59
CA THR A 355 23.31 3.41 -10.01
C THR A 355 24.29 4.31 -9.24
N ARG A 356 23.96 5.59 -9.04
CA ARG A 356 24.78 6.50 -8.23
C ARG A 356 24.79 6.11 -6.75
N TRP A 357 23.68 5.65 -6.20
CA TRP A 357 23.55 5.31 -4.78
C TRP A 357 24.32 4.05 -4.42
N ARG A 358 24.26 3.03 -5.28
CA ARG A 358 24.99 1.76 -5.08
C ARG A 358 26.52 1.89 -5.19
N GLY A 359 27.05 3.01 -5.70
CA GLY A 359 28.43 3.10 -6.19
C GLY A 359 28.57 2.40 -7.54
N GLN A 360 29.71 2.55 -8.24
CA GLN A 360 29.89 1.79 -9.49
C GLN A 360 29.79 0.30 -9.19
N PRO A 361 28.83 -0.42 -9.79
CA PRO A 361 28.78 -1.87 -9.66
C PRO A 361 30.04 -2.43 -10.34
N SER A 362 30.67 -3.44 -9.76
CA SER A 362 31.71 -4.17 -10.50
C SER A 362 31.07 -4.80 -11.74
N ASP A 363 31.79 -4.84 -12.86
CA ASP A 363 31.31 -5.44 -14.10
C ASP A 363 30.84 -6.90 -13.88
N ASP A 364 31.46 -7.60 -12.94
CA ASP A 364 31.06 -8.94 -12.50
C ASP A 364 29.68 -9.00 -11.85
N HIS A 365 29.30 -7.99 -11.07
CA HIS A 365 27.97 -7.92 -10.45
C HIS A 365 26.88 -7.71 -11.50
N VAL A 366 27.11 -6.83 -12.47
CA VAL A 366 26.19 -6.58 -13.59
C VAL A 366 26.09 -7.82 -14.49
N ALA A 367 27.21 -8.47 -14.78
CA ALA A 367 27.26 -9.69 -15.57
C ALA A 367 26.57 -10.88 -14.87
N ARG A 368 26.64 -10.96 -13.54
CA ARG A 368 25.92 -11.97 -12.75
C ARG A 368 24.41 -11.75 -12.76
N LEU A 369 23.96 -10.51 -12.55
CA LEU A 369 22.53 -10.17 -12.60
C LEU A 369 21.92 -10.40 -13.99
N ARG A 370 22.65 -10.11 -15.07
CA ARG A 370 22.21 -10.42 -16.43
C ARG A 370 22.06 -11.93 -16.65
N ARG A 371 23.03 -12.73 -16.19
CA ARG A 371 22.97 -14.19 -16.27
C ARG A 371 21.79 -14.77 -15.50
N GLN A 372 21.57 -14.34 -14.26
CA GLN A 372 20.43 -14.78 -13.45
C GLN A 372 19.08 -14.38 -14.07
N TRP A 373 19.00 -13.18 -14.67
CA TRP A 373 17.80 -12.71 -15.36
C TRP A 373 17.51 -13.49 -16.65
N ASP A 374 18.53 -13.86 -17.41
CA ASP A 374 18.39 -14.68 -18.61
C ASP A 374 18.07 -16.14 -18.28
N GLU A 375 18.62 -16.67 -17.18
CA GLU A 375 18.29 -17.98 -16.63
C GLU A 375 16.84 -18.03 -16.15
N TYR A 376 16.39 -17.02 -15.38
CA TYR A 376 14.99 -16.88 -14.97
C TYR A 376 14.03 -16.79 -16.16
N LYS A 377 14.34 -15.97 -17.19
CA LYS A 377 13.54 -15.94 -18.43
C LYS A 377 13.48 -17.31 -19.11
N SER A 378 14.59 -18.05 -19.13
CA SER A 378 14.61 -19.37 -19.75
C SER A 378 13.72 -20.38 -19.01
N ILE A 379 13.67 -20.29 -17.68
CA ILE A 379 12.80 -21.12 -16.82
C ILE A 379 11.34 -20.75 -17.04
N VAL A 380 11.00 -19.45 -17.03
CA VAL A 380 9.63 -18.97 -17.24
C VAL A 380 9.12 -19.32 -18.65
N VAL A 381 9.96 -19.19 -19.68
CA VAL A 381 9.62 -19.58 -21.05
C VAL A 381 9.45 -21.09 -21.17
N ARG A 382 10.28 -21.89 -20.49
CA ARG A 382 10.11 -23.36 -20.44
C ARG A 382 8.82 -23.75 -19.75
N GLN A 383 8.53 -23.20 -18.58
CA GLN A 383 7.31 -23.50 -17.82
C GLN A 383 6.05 -23.08 -18.59
N ALA A 384 6.05 -21.92 -19.23
CA ALA A 384 4.96 -21.48 -20.10
C ALA A 384 4.78 -22.40 -21.32
N GLY A 385 5.88 -22.92 -21.89
CA GLY A 385 5.86 -23.89 -22.99
C GLY A 385 5.33 -25.26 -22.56
N GLU A 386 5.73 -25.75 -21.39
CA GLU A 386 5.29 -27.01 -20.79
C GLU A 386 3.79 -26.97 -20.44
N GLU A 387 3.30 -25.86 -19.86
CA GLU A 387 1.87 -25.65 -19.60
C GLU A 387 1.03 -25.53 -20.88
N ALA A 388 1.54 -24.84 -21.90
CA ALA A 388 0.88 -24.76 -23.20
C ALA A 388 0.80 -26.14 -23.88
N GLY A 389 1.85 -26.96 -23.75
CA GLY A 389 1.88 -28.34 -24.21
C GLY A 389 0.88 -29.23 -23.48
N ALA A 390 0.82 -29.13 -22.14
CA ALA A 390 -0.12 -29.87 -21.31
C ALA A 390 -1.59 -29.49 -21.62
N LYS A 391 -1.87 -28.20 -21.84
CA LYS A 391 -3.21 -27.72 -22.25
C LYS A 391 -3.61 -28.26 -23.62
N ARG A 392 -2.69 -28.28 -24.60
CA ARG A 392 -2.95 -28.86 -25.94
C ARG A 392 -3.24 -30.36 -25.87
N GLN A 393 -2.46 -31.13 -25.11
CA GLN A 393 -2.71 -32.56 -24.93
C GLN A 393 -4.07 -32.84 -24.26
N ARG A 394 -4.43 -32.09 -23.22
CA ARG A 394 -5.74 -32.22 -22.56
C ARG A 394 -6.91 -31.89 -23.50
N GLN A 395 -6.75 -30.89 -24.36
CA GLN A 395 -7.76 -30.53 -25.36
C GLN A 395 -7.92 -31.61 -26.45
N GLN A 396 -6.80 -32.20 -26.89
CA GLN A 396 -6.79 -33.27 -27.89
C GLN A 396 -7.39 -34.59 -27.36
N GLN A 397 -7.13 -34.92 -26.08
CA GLN A 397 -7.76 -36.04 -25.39
C GLN A 397 -9.27 -35.85 -25.24
N ARG A 398 -9.74 -34.64 -24.88
CA ARG A 398 -11.18 -34.32 -24.80
C ARG A 398 -11.88 -34.48 -26.15
N HIS A 399 -11.29 -33.94 -27.22
CA HIS A 399 -11.86 -34.06 -28.57
C HIS A 399 -11.94 -35.54 -29.01
N THR A 400 -10.95 -36.36 -28.66
CA THR A 400 -10.94 -37.79 -28.99
C THR A 400 -12.00 -38.56 -28.19
N GLN A 401 -12.17 -38.26 -26.90
CA GLN A 401 -13.22 -38.86 -26.07
C GLN A 401 -14.63 -38.46 -26.55
N GLU A 402 -14.80 -37.22 -27.01
CA GLU A 402 -16.08 -36.72 -27.54
C GLU A 402 -16.43 -37.41 -28.86
N GLN A 403 -15.46 -37.60 -29.75
CA GLN A 403 -15.63 -38.33 -31.00
C GLN A 403 -16.00 -39.81 -30.77
N GLN A 404 -15.34 -40.47 -29.82
CA GLN A 404 -15.66 -41.85 -29.42
C GLN A 404 -17.08 -41.97 -28.83
N ARG A 405 -17.54 -40.95 -28.10
CA ARG A 405 -18.91 -40.86 -27.59
C ARG A 405 -19.92 -40.72 -28.72
N GLU A 406 -19.68 -39.83 -29.68
CA GLU A 406 -20.56 -39.64 -30.84
C GLU A 406 -20.69 -40.91 -31.70
N ASP A 407 -19.57 -41.60 -31.95
CA ASP A 407 -19.56 -42.86 -32.69
C ASP A 407 -20.33 -43.97 -31.97
N LEU A 408 -20.23 -44.05 -30.64
CA LEU A 408 -21.00 -44.98 -29.83
C LEU A 408 -22.51 -44.67 -29.91
N VAL A 409 -22.88 -43.39 -29.82
CA VAL A 409 -24.29 -42.96 -29.95
C VAL A 409 -24.84 -43.30 -31.33
N ARG A 410 -24.05 -43.10 -32.41
CA ARG A 410 -24.43 -43.50 -33.77
C ARG A 410 -24.61 -45.01 -33.90
N LEU A 411 -23.73 -45.80 -33.29
CA LEU A 411 -23.79 -47.26 -33.32
C LEU A 411 -25.04 -47.79 -32.59
N ILE A 412 -25.33 -47.25 -31.40
CA ILE A 412 -26.53 -47.59 -30.61
C ILE A 412 -27.81 -47.19 -31.37
N THR A 413 -27.80 -46.03 -32.01
CA THR A 413 -28.94 -45.53 -32.80
C THR A 413 -29.21 -46.43 -34.01
N LYS A 414 -28.18 -46.84 -34.75
CA LYS A 414 -28.30 -47.81 -35.86
C LYS A 414 -28.83 -49.17 -35.39
N ALA A 415 -28.34 -49.68 -34.25
CA ALA A 415 -28.79 -50.96 -33.69
C ALA A 415 -30.26 -50.93 -33.23
N ARG A 416 -30.72 -49.79 -32.68
CA ARG A 416 -32.13 -49.58 -32.32
C ARG A 416 -33.06 -49.57 -33.53
N VAL A 417 -32.63 -48.94 -34.65
CA VAL A 417 -33.41 -48.91 -35.90
C VAL A 417 -33.50 -50.30 -36.54
N SER A 418 -32.48 -51.15 -36.39
CA SER A 418 -32.45 -52.48 -37.00
C SER A 418 -33.09 -53.62 -36.19
N ARG A 419 -33.68 -53.34 -35.01
CA ARG A 419 -34.31 -54.33 -34.08
C ARG A 419 -33.48 -55.61 -33.82
N LYS A 420 -32.15 -55.51 -33.75
CA LYS A 420 -31.27 -56.63 -33.32
C LYS A 420 -30.90 -56.46 -31.86
N ASN A 421 -30.87 -57.55 -31.09
CA ASN A 421 -30.42 -57.55 -29.69
C ASN A 421 -29.00 -57.00 -29.59
N PHE A 422 -28.85 -55.85 -28.92
CA PHE A 422 -27.58 -55.15 -28.77
C PHE A 422 -26.95 -55.51 -27.42
N ASP A 423 -25.86 -56.26 -27.44
CA ASP A 423 -25.09 -56.59 -26.23
C ASP A 423 -24.14 -55.43 -25.88
N THR A 424 -24.55 -54.63 -24.91
CA THR A 424 -23.81 -53.47 -24.39
C THR A 424 -22.45 -53.84 -23.79
N THR A 425 -22.24 -55.09 -23.41
CA THR A 425 -21.02 -55.58 -22.74
C THR A 425 -19.81 -55.60 -23.67
N VAL A 426 -20.02 -55.92 -24.95
CA VAL A 426 -18.94 -55.99 -25.96
C VAL A 426 -18.48 -54.59 -26.40
N ALA A 427 -19.41 -53.63 -26.46
CA ALA A 427 -19.09 -52.24 -26.82
C ALA A 427 -18.28 -51.52 -25.72
N ILE A 428 -18.62 -51.75 -24.44
CA ILE A 428 -17.89 -51.19 -23.29
C ILE A 428 -16.47 -51.75 -23.21
N ARG A 429 -16.27 -53.05 -23.48
CA ARG A 429 -14.94 -53.69 -23.52
C ARG A 429 -14.02 -53.15 -24.62
N LYS A 430 -14.56 -52.66 -25.74
CA LYS A 430 -13.75 -52.03 -26.78
C LYS A 430 -13.28 -50.61 -26.40
N LEU A 431 -14.06 -49.88 -25.60
CA LEU A 431 -13.69 -48.54 -25.10
C LEU A 431 -12.62 -48.60 -24.02
N GLN A 432 -12.65 -49.60 -23.13
CA GLN A 432 -11.67 -49.75 -22.04
C GLN A 432 -10.25 -50.13 -22.50
N ARG A 433 -10.07 -50.65 -23.72
CA ARG A 433 -8.74 -51.00 -24.28
C ARG A 433 -7.91 -49.79 -24.72
N GLY A 434 -8.45 -48.57 -24.65
CA GLY A 434 -7.74 -47.34 -25.00
C GLY A 434 -7.42 -46.39 -23.83
N ALA A 435 -7.70 -46.78 -22.58
CA ALA A 435 -7.37 -45.97 -21.41
C ALA A 435 -5.97 -46.32 -20.86
N PRO A 436 -5.15 -45.32 -20.45
CA PRO A 436 -3.86 -45.59 -19.81
C PRO A 436 -4.07 -46.21 -18.41
N PRO A 437 -3.09 -46.98 -17.89
CA PRO A 437 -3.29 -47.76 -16.67
C PRO A 437 -3.36 -46.85 -15.43
N GLU A 438 -4.35 -47.08 -14.57
CA GLU A 438 -4.43 -46.50 -13.23
C GLU A 438 -3.32 -47.10 -12.35
N GLN A 439 -2.57 -46.24 -11.64
CA GLN A 439 -1.67 -46.68 -10.58
C GLN A 439 -2.50 -46.99 -9.32
N GLU A 440 -2.44 -48.24 -8.88
CA GLU A 440 -3.04 -48.72 -7.63
C GLU A 440 -2.37 -48.04 -6.42
N HIS A 441 -3.14 -47.26 -5.65
CA HIS A 441 -2.87 -47.06 -4.24
C HIS A 441 -3.90 -47.84 -3.42
N VAL A 442 -3.41 -48.88 -2.76
CA VAL A 442 -4.12 -49.70 -1.79
C VAL A 442 -4.40 -48.84 -0.55
N CYS A 443 -5.68 -48.65 -0.22
CA CYS A 443 -6.11 -48.43 1.16
C CYS A 443 -7.43 -49.18 1.38
N GLU A 444 -7.39 -50.17 2.26
CA GLU A 444 -8.50 -51.07 2.55
C GLU A 444 -9.55 -50.45 3.50
N ARG A 445 -10.80 -50.94 3.33
CA ARG A 445 -11.91 -51.10 4.31
C ARG A 445 -13.08 -50.07 4.26
N PRO A 446 -14.31 -50.45 4.67
CA PRO A 446 -15.24 -51.16 3.79
C PRO A 446 -16.66 -50.54 3.78
N TRP A 447 -17.34 -50.65 2.63
CA TRP A 447 -18.76 -50.30 2.51
C TRP A 447 -19.65 -51.32 3.24
N LYS A 448 -20.37 -50.87 4.28
CA LYS A 448 -21.59 -51.54 4.73
C LYS A 448 -22.76 -51.11 3.84
N ARG A 449 -23.26 -52.08 3.07
CA ARG A 449 -24.59 -52.09 2.44
C ARG A 449 -25.70 -51.78 3.45
N LEU A 450 -26.76 -51.07 3.06
CA LEU A 450 -28.02 -51.64 2.54
C LEU A 450 -29.20 -50.64 2.63
N ASN A 451 -29.98 -50.58 1.53
CA ASN A 451 -31.43 -50.34 1.43
C ASN A 451 -32.08 -48.96 1.58
N LEU A 452 -32.51 -48.47 0.41
CA LEU A 452 -33.76 -47.73 0.18
C LEU A 452 -34.98 -48.42 0.80
N ARG A 453 -35.80 -47.66 1.56
CA ARG A 453 -37.26 -47.85 1.57
C ARG A 453 -37.99 -46.52 1.78
N LYS A 454 -39.01 -46.33 0.94
CA LYS A 454 -39.96 -45.22 0.81
C LYS A 454 -40.79 -44.98 2.08
N LYS A 455 -41.19 -43.72 2.33
CA LYS A 455 -42.55 -43.23 2.70
C LYS A 455 -42.46 -41.72 3.02
N LYS A 456 -42.93 -40.82 2.15
CA LYS A 456 -44.24 -40.13 2.20
C LYS A 456 -44.71 -39.68 3.59
N THR A 457 -44.83 -38.34 3.71
CA THR A 457 -45.87 -37.53 4.40
C THR A 457 -46.03 -37.64 5.91
N ARG A 458 -45.81 -36.54 6.66
CA ARG A 458 -46.85 -35.58 7.12
C ARG A 458 -46.28 -34.50 8.05
N THR A 459 -46.83 -33.31 7.87
CA THR A 459 -46.99 -32.17 8.79
C THR A 459 -47.27 -32.53 10.25
N CYS A 460 -46.65 -31.82 11.21
CA CYS A 460 -47.26 -30.85 12.14
C CYS A 460 -46.45 -30.68 13.45
N VAL A 461 -46.21 -29.40 13.79
CA VAL A 461 -46.36 -28.74 15.10
C VAL A 461 -45.70 -29.39 16.32
N THR A 462 -44.68 -28.73 16.87
CA THR A 462 -44.81 -27.90 18.09
C THR A 462 -43.65 -26.91 18.14
#